data_AF-A0A382KI19-F1
#
_entry.id   AF-A0A382KI19-F1
#
_cell.length_a   1.000
_cell.length_b   1.000
_cell.length_c   1.000
_cell.angle_alpha   90.00
_cell.angle_beta   90.00
_cell.angle_gamma   90.00
#
_symmetry.space_group_name_H-M   'P 1'
#
loop_
_entity.id
_entity.type
_entity.pdbx_description
1 polymer ?
#
loop_
_entity_poly.entity_id
_entity_poly.type
_entity_poly.pdbx_seq_one_letter_code
_entity_poly.pdbx_strand_id
1 'polypeptide(L)'
;MNKKWLIIGTTILFGLPGIILRITAVHADPILLALAFGISILAAAFLLGWSLETAEIDISQGLAVALIALIAVLPEYAIDAVLAFKTGAEPLGKEATEGLAIANMTGANRLLIGLAWPLVFLVFALKTRSWKLIVSRERSLELVFLAIATIYVLFLPLRSSVTLVDTIVLVSLFTMYILMTIRSSNEEQHELVGPAVVMGKLATLPRRLTVLVIMAFSAIVIFASAEPFAEGLVETGEKIGVSEFLLI
;
A
#
# COMPACT_ATOMS: atom_id res chain seq x y z
N MET A 1 -14.41 -7.26 -27.48
CA MET A 1 -13.73 -7.49 -26.19
C MET A 1 -14.33 -6.53 -25.16
N ASN A 2 -14.70 -7.00 -23.95
CA ASN A 2 -15.29 -6.14 -22.93
C ASN A 2 -14.30 -5.03 -22.54
N LYS A 3 -14.71 -3.75 -22.54
CA LYS A 3 -13.84 -2.60 -22.21
C LYS A 3 -13.09 -2.79 -20.89
N LYS A 4 -13.70 -3.48 -19.92
CA LYS A 4 -13.10 -3.76 -18.61
C LYS A 4 -11.92 -4.74 -18.67
N TRP A 5 -11.97 -5.76 -19.54
CA TRP A 5 -10.82 -6.65 -19.76
C TRP A 5 -9.65 -5.93 -20.44
N LEU A 6 -9.96 -4.97 -21.33
CA LEU A 6 -8.94 -4.13 -21.95
C LEU A 6 -8.24 -3.23 -20.92
N ILE A 7 -8.97 -2.70 -19.93
CA ILE A 7 -8.37 -1.95 -18.81
C ILE A 7 -7.39 -2.85 -18.05
N ILE A 8 -7.81 -4.05 -17.64
CA ILE A 8 -6.94 -5.00 -16.92
C ILE A 8 -5.69 -5.32 -17.75
N GLY A 9 -5.86 -5.66 -19.04
CA GLY A 9 -4.73 -5.95 -19.92
C GLY A 9 -3.77 -4.77 -20.10
N THR A 10 -4.31 -3.55 -20.20
CA THR A 10 -3.49 -2.33 -20.31
C THR A 10 -2.73 -2.05 -19.02
N THR A 11 -3.37 -2.24 -17.85
CA THR A 11 -2.70 -2.09 -16.57
C THR A 11 -1.60 -3.13 -16.37
N ILE A 12 -1.80 -4.38 -16.83
CA ILE A 12 -0.73 -5.39 -16.85
C ILE A 12 0.44 -4.91 -17.71
N LEU A 13 0.19 -4.35 -18.89
CA LEU A 13 1.23 -3.80 -19.76
C LEU A 13 2.04 -2.69 -19.08
N PHE A 14 1.40 -1.83 -18.27
CA PHE A 14 2.09 -0.81 -17.49
C PHE A 14 2.89 -1.36 -16.30
N GLY A 15 2.57 -2.55 -15.80
CA GLY A 15 3.33 -3.24 -14.76
C GLY A 15 4.57 -3.99 -15.26
N LEU A 16 4.57 -4.43 -16.53
CA LEU A 16 5.67 -5.21 -17.12
C LEU A 16 7.04 -4.51 -17.12
N PRO A 17 7.16 -3.19 -17.38
CA PRO A 17 8.45 -2.51 -17.37
C PRO A 17 9.25 -2.74 -16.09
N GLY A 18 8.63 -2.75 -14.91
CA GLY A 18 9.32 -2.98 -13.65
C GLY A 18 10.03 -4.34 -13.59
N ILE A 19 9.38 -5.40 -14.05
CA ILE A 19 9.99 -6.75 -14.12
C ILE A 19 11.09 -6.77 -15.19
N ILE A 20 10.82 -6.23 -16.38
CA ILE A 20 11.76 -6.25 -17.50
C ILE A 20 13.05 -5.49 -17.13
N LEU A 21 12.93 -4.28 -16.59
CA LEU A 21 14.06 -3.46 -16.18
C LEU A 21 14.87 -4.13 -15.06
N ARG A 22 14.20 -4.76 -14.09
CA ARG A 22 14.86 -5.51 -13.02
C ARG A 22 15.67 -6.70 -13.55
N ILE A 23 15.14 -7.47 -14.51
CA ILE A 23 15.82 -8.64 -15.08
C ILE A 23 16.96 -8.22 -16.02
N THR A 24 16.74 -7.18 -16.82
CA THR A 24 17.71 -6.74 -17.84
C THR A 24 18.83 -5.89 -17.27
N ALA A 25 18.70 -5.39 -16.03
CA ALA A 25 19.67 -4.53 -15.36
C ALA A 25 20.11 -3.34 -16.25
N VAL A 26 19.16 -2.75 -16.97
CA VAL A 26 19.41 -1.60 -17.84
C VAL A 26 19.78 -0.41 -16.98
N HIS A 27 20.96 0.16 -17.25
CA HIS A 27 21.40 1.41 -16.64
C HIS A 27 20.87 2.56 -17.50
N ALA A 28 20.01 3.39 -16.92
CA ALA A 28 19.40 4.55 -17.58
C ALA A 28 19.39 5.73 -16.61
N ASP A 29 18.84 6.86 -17.07
CA ASP A 29 18.71 8.05 -16.22
C ASP A 29 17.88 7.74 -14.96
N PRO A 30 18.33 8.12 -13.74
CA PRO A 30 17.65 7.80 -12.49
C PRO A 30 16.20 8.26 -12.44
N ILE A 31 15.90 9.41 -13.06
CA ILE A 31 14.54 9.97 -13.12
C ILE A 31 13.64 9.06 -13.97
N LEU A 32 14.13 8.59 -15.11
CA LEU A 32 13.38 7.69 -15.99
C LEU A 32 13.16 6.33 -15.35
N LEU A 33 14.15 5.81 -14.63
CA LEU A 33 14.03 4.56 -13.88
C LEU A 33 13.01 4.70 -12.75
N ALA A 34 13.12 5.74 -11.92
CA ALA A 34 12.17 6.02 -10.84
C ALA A 34 10.74 6.15 -11.37
N LEU A 35 10.53 6.85 -12.49
CA LEU A 35 9.21 6.94 -13.14
C LEU A 35 8.72 5.58 -13.65
N ALA A 36 9.57 4.79 -14.31
CA ALA A 36 9.20 3.49 -14.85
C ALA A 36 8.82 2.48 -13.75
N PHE A 37 9.62 2.41 -12.68
CA PHE A 37 9.32 1.57 -11.53
C PHE A 37 8.09 2.08 -10.76
N GLY A 38 7.95 3.39 -10.56
CA GLY A 38 6.79 3.99 -9.92
C GLY A 38 5.47 3.74 -10.67
N ILE A 39 5.48 3.86 -12.00
CA ILE A 39 4.33 3.51 -12.85
C ILE A 39 4.01 2.01 -12.73
N SER A 40 5.04 1.17 -12.69
CA SER A 40 4.86 -0.28 -12.56
C SER A 40 4.23 -0.65 -11.20
N ILE A 41 4.70 -0.03 -10.11
CA ILE A 41 4.13 -0.18 -8.77
C ILE A 41 2.68 0.31 -8.73
N LEU A 42 2.39 1.49 -9.30
CA LEU A 42 1.04 2.03 -9.35
C LEU A 42 0.08 1.11 -10.13
N ALA A 43 0.52 0.61 -11.28
CA ALA A 43 -0.25 -0.34 -12.07
C ALA A 43 -0.53 -1.64 -11.30
N ALA A 44 0.48 -2.18 -10.63
CA ALA A 44 0.34 -3.37 -9.77
C ALA A 44 -0.60 -3.11 -8.59
N ALA A 45 -0.56 -1.94 -7.96
CA ALA A 45 -1.46 -1.58 -6.86
C ALA A 45 -2.94 -1.58 -7.30
N PHE A 46 -3.25 -1.05 -8.49
CA PHE A 46 -4.60 -1.11 -9.06
C PHE A 46 -5.06 -2.54 -9.34
N LEU A 47 -4.21 -3.36 -9.96
CA LEU A 47 -4.50 -4.77 -10.24
C LEU A 47 -4.75 -5.56 -8.95
N LEU A 48 -3.92 -5.32 -7.94
CA LEU A 48 -4.02 -5.93 -6.61
C LEU A 48 -5.35 -5.53 -5.95
N GLY A 49 -5.71 -4.24 -5.98
CA GLY A 49 -6.99 -3.73 -5.48
C GLY A 49 -8.20 -4.39 -6.15
N TRP A 50 -8.25 -4.47 -7.48
CA TRP A 50 -9.37 -5.13 -8.19
C TRP A 50 -9.42 -6.63 -7.94
N SER A 51 -8.28 -7.27 -7.73
CA SER A 51 -8.20 -8.69 -7.41
C SER A 51 -8.73 -8.96 -6.00
N LEU A 52 -8.38 -8.11 -5.03
CA LEU A 52 -8.89 -8.17 -3.66
C LEU A 52 -10.40 -7.96 -3.59
N GLU A 53 -10.91 -6.94 -4.29
CA GLU A 53 -12.35 -6.66 -4.39
C GLU A 53 -13.10 -7.86 -5.00
N THR A 54 -12.50 -8.53 -5.99
CA THR A 54 -13.08 -9.77 -6.54
C THR A 54 -12.98 -10.94 -5.56
N ALA A 55 -11.89 -11.04 -4.81
CA ALA A 55 -11.66 -12.11 -3.83
C ALA A 55 -12.68 -12.07 -2.69
N GLU A 56 -13.24 -10.90 -2.38
CA GLU A 56 -14.29 -10.71 -1.36
C GLU A 56 -15.53 -11.59 -1.62
N ILE A 57 -15.81 -11.96 -2.88
CA ILE A 57 -16.91 -12.87 -3.24
C ILE A 57 -16.67 -14.30 -2.70
N ASP A 58 -15.40 -14.69 -2.53
CA ASP A 58 -14.98 -16.07 -2.26
C ASP A 58 -14.52 -16.32 -0.80
N ILE A 59 -14.36 -15.28 0.02
CA ILE A 59 -13.87 -15.37 1.41
C ILE A 59 -14.84 -14.71 2.40
N SER A 60 -14.69 -14.98 3.71
CA SER A 60 -15.52 -14.32 4.71
C SER A 60 -15.27 -12.82 4.73
N GLN A 61 -16.31 -12.00 4.89
CA GLN A 61 -16.21 -10.54 4.80
C GLN A 61 -15.21 -9.96 5.81
N GLY A 62 -15.18 -10.47 7.04
CA GLY A 62 -14.22 -10.02 8.03
C GLY A 62 -12.77 -10.32 7.65
N LEU A 63 -12.53 -11.47 7.01
CA LEU A 63 -11.22 -11.78 6.45
C LEU A 63 -10.93 -10.91 5.22
N ALA A 64 -11.93 -10.61 4.39
CA ALA A 64 -11.80 -9.73 3.24
C ALA A 64 -11.38 -8.33 3.67
N VAL A 65 -12.09 -7.68 4.60
CA VAL A 65 -11.76 -6.33 5.08
C VAL A 65 -10.34 -6.26 5.63
N ALA A 66 -9.97 -7.23 6.46
CA ALA A 66 -8.63 -7.33 7.02
C ALA A 66 -7.54 -7.48 5.95
N LEU A 67 -7.72 -8.41 5.01
CA LEU A 67 -6.76 -8.66 3.94
C LEU A 67 -6.71 -7.52 2.93
N ILE A 68 -7.86 -6.92 2.59
CA ILE A 68 -7.95 -5.76 1.71
C ILE A 68 -7.14 -4.61 2.31
N ALA A 69 -7.35 -4.29 3.59
CA ALA A 69 -6.63 -3.20 4.25
C ALA A 69 -5.12 -3.42 4.24
N LEU A 70 -4.65 -4.64 4.54
CA LEU A 70 -3.21 -4.96 4.56
C LEU A 70 -2.59 -4.96 3.16
N ILE A 71 -3.25 -5.59 2.20
CA ILE A 71 -2.70 -5.83 0.87
C ILE A 71 -2.83 -4.56 0.00
N ALA A 72 -3.83 -3.71 0.21
CA ALA A 72 -4.00 -2.47 -0.55
C ALA A 72 -2.83 -1.49 -0.37
N VAL A 73 -2.15 -1.54 0.78
CA VAL A 73 -0.97 -0.73 1.07
C VAL A 73 0.33 -1.53 0.96
N LEU A 74 0.30 -2.71 0.33
CA LEU A 74 1.48 -3.55 0.12
C LEU A 74 2.67 -2.82 -0.54
N PRO A 75 2.48 -1.95 -1.56
CA PRO A 75 3.57 -1.16 -2.12
C PRO A 75 4.35 -0.37 -1.07
N GLU A 76 3.63 0.24 -0.12
CA GLU A 76 4.23 1.01 0.97
C GLU A 76 5.10 0.12 1.85
N TYR A 77 4.55 -1.03 2.30
CA TYR A 77 5.32 -1.98 3.09
C TYR A 77 6.54 -2.53 2.35
N ALA A 78 6.46 -2.73 1.03
CA ALA A 78 7.59 -3.23 0.26
C ALA A 78 8.73 -2.21 0.21
N ILE A 79 8.42 -0.92 -0.01
CA ILE A 79 9.42 0.16 -0.01
C ILE A 79 10.01 0.34 1.39
N ASP A 80 9.16 0.41 2.42
CA ASP A 80 9.59 0.62 3.80
C ASP A 80 10.44 -0.53 4.32
N ALA A 81 10.11 -1.78 3.95
CA ALA A 81 10.92 -2.95 4.28
C ALA A 81 12.29 -2.93 3.60
N VAL A 82 12.38 -2.47 2.35
CA VAL A 82 13.67 -2.30 1.67
C VAL A 82 14.52 -1.26 2.39
N LEU A 83 13.94 -0.10 2.73
CA LEU A 83 14.63 0.96 3.46
C LEU A 83 15.12 0.44 4.82
N ALA A 84 14.25 -0.20 5.60
CA ALA A 84 14.60 -0.74 6.91
C ALA A 84 15.68 -1.84 6.83
N PHE A 85 15.61 -2.71 5.82
CA PHE A 85 16.63 -3.75 5.61
C PHE A 85 17.99 -3.14 5.26
N LYS A 86 18.03 -2.11 4.40
CA LYS A 86 19.26 -1.40 4.04
C LYS A 86 19.86 -0.71 5.25
N THR A 87 19.06 0.04 6.03
CA THR A 87 19.51 0.67 7.28
C THR A 87 20.10 -0.36 8.26
N GLY A 88 19.50 -1.55 8.37
CA GLY A 88 20.01 -2.62 9.24
C GLY A 88 21.25 -3.36 8.73
N ALA A 89 21.51 -3.33 7.41
CA ALA A 89 22.66 -3.97 6.78
C ALA A 89 23.92 -3.09 6.78
N GLU A 90 23.77 -1.77 6.97
CA GLU A 90 24.90 -0.85 7.05
C GLU A 90 25.65 -0.97 8.39
N PRO A 91 26.99 -0.75 8.41
CA PRO A 91 27.75 -0.67 9.65
C PRO A 91 27.21 0.44 10.57
N LEU A 92 27.04 0.13 11.85
CA LEU A 92 26.62 1.08 12.89
C LEU A 92 27.47 2.38 12.81
N GLY A 93 26.80 3.52 12.58
CA GLY A 93 27.43 4.85 12.52
C GLY A 93 27.60 5.46 11.12
N LYS A 94 27.04 4.86 10.06
CA LYS A 94 26.87 5.54 8.77
C LYS A 94 25.50 6.23 8.70
N GLU A 95 25.53 7.53 8.42
CA GLU A 95 24.34 8.40 8.40
C GLU A 95 23.48 8.26 7.13
N ALA A 96 24.01 7.66 6.05
CA ALA A 96 23.43 7.76 4.71
C ALA A 96 22.00 7.21 4.60
N THR A 97 21.68 6.12 5.31
CA THR A 97 20.33 5.54 5.33
C THR A 97 19.62 5.67 6.69
N GLU A 98 20.23 6.39 7.63
CA GLU A 98 19.74 6.50 8.99
C GLU A 98 18.46 7.34 9.03
N GLY A 99 17.36 6.73 9.44
CA GLY A 99 16.07 7.40 9.57
C GLY A 99 15.23 7.48 8.29
N LEU A 100 15.71 7.04 7.12
CA LEU A 100 14.91 7.02 5.88
C LEU A 100 13.66 6.13 6.00
N ALA A 101 13.77 4.96 6.64
CA ALA A 101 12.60 4.12 6.92
C ALA A 101 11.59 4.82 7.86
N ILE A 102 12.07 5.55 8.87
CA ILE A 102 11.18 6.30 9.77
C ILE A 102 10.56 7.50 9.04
N ALA A 103 11.32 8.16 8.17
CA ALA A 103 10.85 9.26 7.34
C ALA A 103 9.74 8.80 6.40
N ASN A 104 9.95 7.70 5.66
CA ASN A 104 8.96 7.06 4.82
C ASN A 104 7.68 6.71 5.60
N MET A 105 7.83 5.91 6.67
CA MET A 105 6.73 5.46 7.51
C MET A 105 5.90 6.64 8.07
N THR A 106 6.55 7.70 8.53
CA THR A 106 5.84 8.88 9.06
C THR A 106 5.27 9.78 7.96
N GLY A 107 5.97 9.90 6.83
CA GLY A 107 5.54 10.62 5.63
C GLY A 107 4.26 10.03 5.05
N ALA A 108 4.22 8.72 4.83
CA ALA A 108 3.05 8.00 4.35
C ALA A 108 1.81 8.22 5.25
N ASN A 109 1.97 8.11 6.57
CA ASN A 109 0.89 8.36 7.53
C ASN A 109 0.37 9.81 7.49
N ARG A 110 1.28 10.78 7.36
CA ARG A 110 0.92 12.21 7.26
C ARG A 110 0.26 12.53 5.94
N LEU A 111 0.70 11.93 4.83
CA LEU A 111 0.11 12.13 3.51
C LEU A 111 -1.30 11.52 3.43
N LEU A 112 -1.49 10.33 4.04
CA LEU A 112 -2.80 9.69 4.12
C LEU A 112 -3.83 10.58 4.85
N ILE A 113 -3.50 11.04 6.06
CA ILE A 113 -4.43 11.81 6.89
C ILE A 113 -4.52 13.28 6.45
N GLY A 114 -3.38 13.88 6.07
CA GLY A 114 -3.27 15.30 5.76
C GLY A 114 -3.66 15.68 4.34
N LEU A 115 -3.54 14.75 3.37
CA LEU A 115 -3.88 15.00 1.97
C LEU A 115 -4.96 14.07 1.45
N ALA A 116 -4.78 12.75 1.55
CA ALA A 116 -5.68 11.80 0.92
C ALA A 116 -7.11 11.85 1.51
N TRP A 117 -7.25 11.83 2.84
CA TRP A 117 -8.56 11.90 3.50
C TRP A 117 -9.32 13.21 3.21
N PRO A 118 -8.70 14.41 3.36
CA PRO A 118 -9.32 15.66 2.96
C PRO A 118 -9.71 15.71 1.49
N LEU A 119 -8.89 15.16 0.59
CA LEU A 119 -9.20 15.11 -0.84
C LEU A 119 -10.42 14.22 -1.12
N VAL A 120 -10.48 13.03 -0.52
CA VAL A 120 -11.65 12.14 -0.62
C VAL A 120 -12.90 12.82 -0.06
N PHE A 121 -12.79 13.49 1.09
CA PHE A 121 -13.89 14.26 1.68
C PHE A 121 -14.32 15.43 0.78
N LEU A 122 -13.39 16.14 0.15
CA LEU A 122 -13.68 17.22 -0.78
C LEU A 122 -14.44 16.70 -2.01
N VAL A 123 -13.99 15.59 -2.60
CA VAL A 123 -14.69 14.94 -3.71
C VAL A 123 -16.10 14.52 -3.29
N PHE A 124 -16.25 13.93 -2.10
CA PHE A 124 -17.55 13.61 -1.52
C PHE A 124 -18.43 14.86 -1.36
N ALA A 125 -17.89 15.94 -0.79
CA ALA A 125 -18.63 17.17 -0.51
C ALA A 125 -19.08 17.86 -1.79
N LEU A 126 -18.23 17.88 -2.82
CA LEU A 126 -18.58 18.42 -4.14
C LEU A 126 -19.64 17.56 -4.85
N LYS A 127 -19.54 16.23 -4.76
CA LYS A 127 -20.46 15.30 -5.42
C LYS A 127 -21.83 15.26 -4.76
N THR A 128 -21.88 15.27 -3.42
CA THR A 128 -23.12 15.18 -2.63
C THR A 128 -23.69 16.55 -2.24
N ARG A 129 -22.91 17.62 -2.44
CA ARG A 129 -23.20 18.97 -1.96
C ARG A 129 -23.41 19.04 -0.43
N SER A 130 -22.77 18.14 0.31
CA SER A 130 -22.84 18.06 1.77
C SER A 130 -21.46 18.24 2.41
N TRP A 131 -21.35 19.14 3.37
CA TRP A 131 -20.15 19.31 4.22
C TRP A 131 -20.22 18.49 5.51
N LYS A 132 -21.14 17.52 5.57
CA LYS A 132 -21.29 16.60 6.71
C LYS A 132 -21.17 15.17 6.20
N LEU A 133 -20.17 14.45 6.70
CA LEU A 133 -19.99 13.02 6.51
C LEU A 133 -20.23 12.34 7.86
N ILE A 134 -21.28 11.52 7.94
CA ILE A 134 -21.61 10.76 9.14
C ILE A 134 -20.85 9.44 9.06
N VAL A 135 -19.94 9.21 10.00
CA VAL A 135 -19.22 7.93 10.12
C VAL A 135 -20.05 6.98 10.96
N SER A 136 -20.26 5.76 10.47
CA SER A 136 -21.05 4.74 11.17
C SER A 136 -20.37 4.30 12.47
N ARG A 137 -21.18 3.86 13.44
CA ARG A 137 -20.66 3.33 14.72
C ARG A 137 -19.79 2.08 14.53
N GLU A 138 -19.93 1.38 13.42
CA GLU A 138 -19.12 0.20 13.07
C GLU A 138 -17.63 0.52 12.99
N ARG A 139 -17.26 1.77 12.70
CA ARG A 139 -15.85 2.24 12.69
C ARG A 139 -15.31 2.57 14.07
N SER A 140 -16.08 2.41 15.15
CA SER A 140 -15.60 2.70 16.51
C SER A 140 -14.42 1.84 16.92
N LEU A 141 -14.38 0.58 16.45
CA LEU A 141 -13.29 -0.35 16.74
C LEU A 141 -11.97 0.17 16.17
N GLU A 142 -11.97 0.62 14.91
CA GLU A 142 -10.80 1.24 14.25
C GLU A 142 -10.32 2.46 15.04
N LEU A 143 -11.24 3.33 15.46
CA LEU A 143 -10.90 4.53 16.23
C LEU A 143 -10.29 4.23 17.60
N VAL A 144 -10.74 3.19 18.29
CA VAL A 144 -10.17 2.78 19.59
C VAL A 144 -8.75 2.27 19.42
N PHE A 145 -8.50 1.39 18.46
CA PHE A 145 -7.15 0.89 18.19
C PHE A 145 -6.21 2.01 17.72
N LEU A 146 -6.70 2.91 16.86
CA LEU A 146 -5.95 4.08 16.43
C LEU A 146 -5.60 4.99 17.61
N ALA A 147 -6.53 5.23 18.54
CA ALA A 147 -6.28 6.03 19.74
C ALA A 147 -5.23 5.39 20.66
N ILE A 148 -5.34 4.08 20.91
CA ILE A 148 -4.36 3.33 21.72
C ILE A 148 -2.97 3.38 21.08
N ALA A 149 -2.88 3.09 19.77
CA ALA A 149 -1.62 3.15 19.03
C ALA A 149 -1.02 4.57 19.04
N THR A 150 -1.86 5.60 18.87
CA THR A 150 -1.43 7.00 18.92
C THR A 150 -0.85 7.34 20.29
N ILE A 151 -1.55 6.98 21.37
CA ILE A 151 -1.06 7.20 22.74
C ILE A 151 0.30 6.52 22.94
N TYR A 152 0.47 5.29 22.46
CA TYR A 152 1.74 4.58 22.56
C TYR A 152 2.87 5.29 21.80
N VAL A 153 2.62 5.66 20.54
CA VAL A 153 3.61 6.27 19.65
C VAL A 153 3.98 7.70 20.08
N LEU A 154 3.13 8.42 20.82
CA LEU A 154 3.47 9.73 21.39
C LEU A 154 4.71 9.70 22.31
N PHE A 155 5.03 8.54 22.89
CA PHE A 155 6.23 8.38 23.73
C PHE A 155 7.48 7.97 22.94
N LEU A 156 7.37 7.61 21.66
CA LEU A 156 8.53 7.24 20.83
C LEU A 156 9.50 8.42 20.61
N PRO A 157 9.06 9.65 20.29
CA PRO A 157 9.96 10.79 20.13
C PRO A 157 10.78 11.16 21.37
N LEU A 158 10.40 10.67 22.56
CA LEU A 158 11.16 10.88 23.79
C LEU A 158 12.39 9.95 23.90
N ARG A 159 12.52 8.99 22.97
CA ARG A 159 13.60 8.01 22.89
C ARG A 159 14.34 8.19 21.56
N SER A 160 15.60 7.79 21.52
CA SER A 160 16.43 7.85 20.30
C SER A 160 16.32 6.60 19.41
N SER A 161 15.53 5.61 19.80
CA SER A 161 15.45 4.32 19.11
C SER A 161 14.06 3.71 19.20
N VAL A 162 13.64 3.03 18.12
CA VAL A 162 12.52 2.09 18.14
C VAL A 162 13.06 0.70 18.47
N THR A 163 12.55 0.10 19.54
CA THR A 163 13.03 -1.18 20.06
C THR A 163 12.20 -2.36 19.56
N LEU A 164 12.72 -3.58 19.75
CA LEU A 164 11.96 -4.80 19.48
C LEU A 164 10.68 -4.88 20.34
N VAL A 165 10.70 -4.34 21.56
CA VAL A 165 9.51 -4.25 22.41
C VAL A 165 8.45 -3.38 21.75
N ASP A 166 8.83 -2.23 21.18
CA ASP A 166 7.90 -1.35 20.46
C ASP A 166 7.28 -2.07 19.26
N THR A 167 8.09 -2.83 18.53
CA THR A 167 7.62 -3.68 17.41
C THR A 167 6.60 -4.71 17.88
N ILE A 168 6.91 -5.47 18.95
CA ILE A 168 6.01 -6.48 19.49
C ILE A 168 4.68 -5.84 19.93
N VAL A 169 4.71 -4.69 20.60
CA VAL A 169 3.50 -3.99 21.04
C VAL A 169 2.66 -3.55 19.84
N LEU A 170 3.25 -2.87 18.86
CA LEU A 170 2.53 -2.35 17.69
C LEU A 170 1.96 -3.48 16.82
N VAL A 171 2.74 -4.54 16.57
CA VAL A 171 2.29 -5.72 15.82
C VAL A 171 1.17 -6.45 16.58
N SER A 172 1.26 -6.55 17.91
CA SER A 172 0.21 -7.14 18.73
C SER A 172 -1.08 -6.33 18.67
N LEU A 173 -0.99 -5.00 18.74
CA LEU A 173 -2.15 -4.10 18.58
C LEU A 173 -2.82 -4.30 17.22
N PHE A 174 -2.04 -4.32 16.13
CA PHE A 174 -2.56 -4.56 14.79
C PHE A 174 -3.18 -5.96 14.65
N THR A 175 -2.52 -6.99 15.19
CA THR A 175 -3.04 -8.37 15.17
C THR A 175 -4.36 -8.47 15.94
N MET A 176 -4.45 -7.87 17.13
CA MET A 176 -5.69 -7.82 17.90
C MET A 176 -6.79 -7.07 17.13
N TYR A 177 -6.47 -5.93 16.51
CA TYR A 177 -7.39 -5.19 15.65
C TYR A 177 -7.98 -6.07 14.55
N ILE A 178 -7.13 -6.79 13.81
CA ILE A 178 -7.55 -7.69 12.74
C ILE A 178 -8.43 -8.82 13.27
N LEU A 179 -8.02 -9.49 14.36
CA LEU A 179 -8.78 -10.59 14.94
C LEU A 179 -10.17 -10.14 15.44
N MET A 180 -10.27 -8.93 15.99
CA MET A 180 -11.55 -8.39 16.45
C MET A 180 -12.42 -7.93 15.28
N THR A 181 -11.84 -7.34 14.23
CA THR A 181 -12.53 -6.94 13.00
C THR A 181 -13.17 -8.14 12.30
N ILE A 182 -12.43 -9.26 12.20
CA ILE A 182 -12.93 -10.50 11.61
C ILE A 182 -14.20 -10.99 12.34
N ARG A 183 -14.28 -10.78 13.66
CA ARG A 183 -15.42 -11.21 14.49
C ARG A 183 -16.61 -10.26 14.44
N SER A 184 -16.40 -8.98 14.14
CA SER A 184 -17.42 -7.92 14.22
C SER A 184 -18.04 -7.54 12.87
N SER A 185 -17.66 -8.21 11.79
CA SER A 185 -18.10 -7.84 10.44
C SER A 185 -19.54 -8.29 10.18
N ASN A 186 -20.45 -7.34 9.97
CA ASN A 186 -21.83 -7.60 9.55
C ASN A 186 -21.91 -7.84 8.03
N GLU A 187 -22.83 -8.72 7.63
CA GLU A 187 -23.02 -9.24 6.26
C GLU A 187 -23.61 -8.21 5.26
N GLU A 188 -22.91 -7.12 4.97
CA GLU A 188 -23.27 -6.26 3.82
C GLU A 188 -22.35 -6.54 2.64
N GLN A 189 -22.88 -7.16 1.59
CA GLN A 189 -22.13 -7.45 0.36
C GLN A 189 -21.78 -6.15 -0.35
N HIS A 190 -20.48 -5.87 -0.52
CA HIS A 190 -20.03 -4.77 -1.37
C HIS A 190 -20.33 -5.10 -2.85
N GLU A 191 -20.99 -4.17 -3.53
CA GLU A 191 -21.18 -4.27 -4.98
C GLU A 191 -19.85 -4.02 -5.68
N LEU A 192 -19.41 -4.98 -6.50
CA LEU A 192 -18.18 -4.84 -7.29
C LEU A 192 -18.26 -3.62 -8.22
N VAL A 193 -17.22 -2.81 -8.24
CA VAL A 193 -17.11 -1.63 -9.09
C VAL A 193 -16.02 -1.84 -10.15
N GLY A 194 -16.16 -1.16 -11.29
CA GLY A 194 -15.06 -1.06 -12.25
C GLY A 194 -14.62 -2.41 -12.87
N PRO A 195 -13.30 -2.65 -13.01
CA PRO A 195 -12.74 -3.87 -13.59
C PRO A 195 -12.98 -5.15 -12.79
N ALA A 196 -13.14 -5.08 -11.47
CA ALA A 196 -13.41 -6.25 -10.62
C ALA A 196 -14.67 -7.03 -11.08
N VAL A 197 -15.68 -6.31 -11.59
CA VAL A 197 -16.96 -6.87 -12.09
C VAL A 197 -16.75 -7.96 -13.15
N VAL A 198 -15.77 -7.84 -14.06
CA VAL A 198 -15.60 -8.87 -15.10
C VAL A 198 -14.96 -10.14 -14.57
N MET A 199 -14.09 -10.02 -13.56
CA MET A 199 -13.51 -11.17 -12.88
C MET A 199 -14.56 -11.84 -11.98
N GLY A 200 -15.40 -11.06 -11.30
CA GLY A 200 -16.49 -11.56 -10.46
C GLY A 200 -17.55 -12.38 -11.21
N LYS A 201 -17.78 -12.06 -12.49
CA LYS A 201 -18.73 -12.79 -13.36
C LYS A 201 -18.25 -14.17 -13.82
N LEU A 202 -16.98 -14.50 -13.61
CA LEU A 202 -16.46 -15.83 -13.94
C LEU A 202 -17.02 -16.89 -12.99
N ALA A 203 -17.08 -18.15 -13.45
CA ALA A 203 -17.33 -19.29 -12.58
C ALA A 203 -16.27 -19.36 -11.47
N THR A 204 -16.61 -20.02 -10.35
CA THR A 204 -15.81 -20.05 -9.11
C THR A 204 -14.33 -20.40 -9.34
N LEU A 205 -14.05 -21.49 -10.05
CA LEU A 205 -12.67 -21.95 -10.27
C LEU A 205 -11.88 -21.00 -11.21
N PRO A 206 -12.36 -20.65 -12.41
CA PRO A 206 -11.70 -19.65 -13.26
C PRO A 206 -11.51 -18.29 -12.58
N ARG A 207 -12.48 -17.85 -11.78
CA ARG A 207 -12.40 -16.60 -11.00
C ARG A 207 -11.23 -16.65 -10.02
N ARG A 208 -11.17 -17.67 -9.16
CA ARG A 208 -10.12 -17.83 -8.16
C ARG A 208 -8.74 -17.91 -8.80
N LEU A 209 -8.60 -18.67 -9.89
CA LEU A 209 -7.34 -18.75 -10.63
C LEU A 209 -6.95 -17.40 -11.22
N THR A 210 -7.88 -16.68 -11.83
CA THR A 210 -7.62 -15.35 -12.40
C THR A 210 -7.16 -14.36 -11.33
N VAL A 211 -7.88 -14.30 -10.21
CA VAL A 211 -7.54 -13.45 -9.06
C VAL A 211 -6.15 -13.81 -8.53
N LEU A 212 -5.87 -15.09 -8.28
CA LEU A 212 -4.57 -15.53 -7.77
C LEU A 212 -3.42 -15.19 -8.73
N VAL A 213 -3.61 -15.38 -10.04
CA VAL A 213 -2.58 -15.05 -11.04
C VAL A 213 -2.33 -13.54 -11.08
N ILE A 214 -3.36 -12.71 -11.05
CA ILE A 214 -3.20 -11.25 -11.08
C ILE A 214 -2.60 -10.74 -9.76
N MET A 215 -2.98 -11.31 -8.61
CA MET A 215 -2.36 -10.99 -7.32
C MET A 215 -0.88 -11.36 -7.31
N ALA A 216 -0.53 -12.57 -7.77
CA ALA A 216 0.86 -13.02 -7.85
C ALA A 216 1.68 -12.14 -8.80
N PHE A 217 1.14 -11.81 -9.98
CA PHE A 217 1.77 -10.86 -10.90
C PHE A 217 2.01 -9.50 -10.23
N SER A 218 0.99 -8.95 -9.56
CA SER A 218 1.09 -7.65 -8.91
C SER A 218 2.14 -7.65 -7.80
N ALA A 219 2.17 -8.70 -6.97
CA ALA A 219 3.20 -8.87 -5.95
C ALA A 219 4.60 -8.95 -6.56
N ILE A 220 4.79 -9.74 -7.62
CA ILE A 220 6.08 -9.84 -8.32
C ILE A 220 6.52 -8.47 -8.85
N VAL A 221 5.62 -7.71 -9.48
CA VAL A 221 5.93 -6.36 -9.98
C VAL A 221 6.34 -5.44 -8.83
N ILE A 222 5.58 -5.43 -7.73
CA ILE A 222 5.87 -4.58 -6.55
C ILE A 222 7.26 -4.92 -5.99
N PHE A 223 7.53 -6.19 -5.67
CA PHE A 223 8.81 -6.58 -5.08
C PHE A 223 9.99 -6.42 -6.05
N ALA A 224 9.79 -6.64 -7.35
CA ALA A 224 10.83 -6.40 -8.35
C ALA A 224 11.17 -4.91 -8.53
N SER A 225 10.19 -4.03 -8.25
CA SER A 225 10.31 -2.58 -8.50
C SER A 225 10.65 -1.78 -7.24
N ALA A 226 10.32 -2.26 -6.04
CA ALA A 226 10.42 -1.49 -4.79
C ALA A 226 11.84 -0.99 -4.50
N GLU A 227 12.84 -1.87 -4.59
CA GLU A 227 14.23 -1.48 -4.33
C GLU A 227 14.81 -0.53 -5.38
N PRO A 228 14.74 -0.83 -6.70
CA PRO A 228 15.20 0.11 -7.72
C PRO A 228 14.44 1.43 -7.72
N PHE A 229 13.17 1.43 -7.32
CA PHE A 229 12.37 2.65 -7.17
C PHE A 229 12.92 3.53 -6.04
N ALA A 230 13.16 2.95 -4.86
CA ALA A 230 13.71 3.67 -3.72
C ALA A 230 15.11 4.24 -4.02
N GLU A 231 15.98 3.45 -4.66
CA GLU A 231 17.30 3.92 -5.13
C GLU A 231 17.17 5.04 -6.15
N GLY A 232 16.30 4.87 -7.15
CA GLY A 232 16.07 5.88 -8.19
C GLY A 232 15.52 7.20 -7.64
N LEU A 233 14.73 7.18 -6.56
CA LEU A 233 14.27 8.39 -5.88
C LEU A 233 15.41 9.13 -5.18
N VAL A 234 16.27 8.40 -4.46
CA VAL A 234 17.45 8.95 -3.80
C VAL A 234 18.40 9.60 -4.82
N GLU A 235 18.79 8.86 -5.85
CA GLU A 235 19.66 9.36 -6.93
C GLU A 235 19.04 10.53 -7.69
N THR A 236 17.72 10.51 -7.90
CA THR A 236 17.00 11.65 -8.49
C THR A 236 17.13 12.89 -7.62
N GLY A 237 17.00 12.75 -6.30
CA GLY A 237 17.14 13.83 -5.34
C GLY A 237 18.50 14.50 -5.37
N GLU A 238 19.57 13.70 -5.36
CA GLU A 238 20.94 14.19 -5.51
C GLU A 238 21.11 15.02 -6.79
N LYS A 239 20.54 14.54 -7.91
CA LYS A 239 20.66 15.19 -9.22
C LYS A 239 19.91 16.52 -9.31
N ILE A 240 18.75 16.64 -8.66
CA ILE A 240 17.90 17.85 -8.72
C ILE A 240 18.09 18.78 -7.49
N GLY A 241 18.97 18.43 -6.56
CA GLY A 241 19.27 19.21 -5.36
C GLY A 241 18.14 19.18 -4.31
N VAL A 242 17.34 18.12 -4.29
CA VAL A 242 16.27 17.91 -3.31
C VAL A 242 16.70 16.85 -2.31
N SER A 243 16.48 17.13 -1.01
CA SER A 243 16.82 16.18 0.06
C SER A 243 16.07 14.85 -0.11
N GLU A 244 16.79 13.74 0.09
CA GLU A 244 16.24 12.38 0.10
C GLU A 244 15.06 12.23 1.08
N PHE A 245 15.14 12.89 2.24
CA PHE A 245 14.07 12.93 3.26
C PHE A 245 12.76 13.56 2.76
N LEU A 246 12.80 14.37 1.70
CA LEU A 246 11.59 14.96 1.11
C LEU A 246 11.01 14.09 0.00
N LEU A 247 11.84 13.27 -0.65
CA LEU A 247 11.46 12.46 -1.81
C LEU A 247 10.89 11.10 -1.43
N ILE A 248 11.29 10.60 -0.27
CA ILE A 248 10.73 9.45 0.42
C ILE A 248 9.56 9.93 1.27
#